data_AF-A0A1V4AC01-F1
#
_entry.id   AF-A0A1V4AC01-F1
#
_cell.length_a   1.000
_cell.length_b   1.000
_cell.length_c   1.000
_cell.angle_alpha   90.00
_cell.angle_beta   90.00
_cell.angle_gamma   90.00
#
_symmetry.space_group_name_H-M   'P 1'
#
loop_
_entity.id
_entity.type
_entity.pdbx_description
1 polymer ?
#
loop_
_entity_poly.entity_id
_entity_poly.type
_entity_poly.pdbx_seq_one_letter_code
_entity_poly.pdbx_strand_id
1 'polypeptide(L)'
;MADDRGPQGHLRLSLADVLTLSNAVCGFAAIYCITTAVLVPHLTDGSSGEGVRQGAASAVMFILLGSLFDLFDGVVARKLRSSGMGAELDNLSDLISFGLAPAYFVVVWGLVGGGDDHLLPVMVSAVAVLLAGVMRLARFSITTMRDGMFEGMPIPFAALTVLSVVLLQLPFVITLVAVVAVAYLMVSRVEYPKPTGRLAIATAAWGTVNIGCLVSWALRAPGAERLLVTGCALQVTLAAALPVCAAYRKVRTRGLRRG
;
A
#
# COMPACT_ATOMS: atom_id res chain seq x y z
N MET A 1 32.91 6.45 40.65
CA MET A 1 32.86 5.21 39.84
C MET A 1 31.50 4.58 40.09
N ALA A 2 30.49 5.03 39.35
CA ALA A 2 29.15 4.46 39.41
C ALA A 2 28.94 3.73 38.08
N ASP A 3 29.14 2.41 38.14
CA ASP A 3 28.54 1.45 37.21
C ASP A 3 27.07 1.35 37.62
N ASP A 4 26.15 1.87 36.81
CA ASP A 4 24.79 1.38 36.82
C ASP A 4 24.39 1.10 35.38
N ARG A 5 24.19 -0.19 35.13
CA ARG A 5 24.12 -0.79 33.81
C ARG A 5 22.83 -0.31 33.16
N GLY A 6 22.95 0.40 32.03
CA GLY A 6 21.83 0.64 31.15
C GLY A 6 21.09 -0.68 30.88
N PRO A 7 19.76 -0.69 30.73
CA PRO A 7 19.03 -1.93 30.50
C PRO A 7 19.50 -2.55 29.18
N GLN A 8 20.43 -3.48 29.27
CA GLN A 8 20.77 -4.41 28.19
C GLN A 8 19.62 -5.40 28.12
N GLY A 9 18.49 -4.94 27.58
CA GLY A 9 17.40 -5.81 27.18
C GLY A 9 17.97 -6.76 26.14
N HIS A 10 18.11 -8.03 26.50
CA HIS A 10 18.52 -9.07 25.56
C HIS A 10 17.71 -8.93 24.27
N LEU A 11 18.38 -8.57 23.18
CA LEU A 11 17.84 -8.31 21.86
C LEU A 11 17.37 -9.62 21.21
N ARG A 12 16.38 -10.28 21.81
CA ARG A 12 15.80 -11.51 21.27
C ARG A 12 14.72 -11.11 20.27
N LEU A 13 15.01 -11.36 18.99
CA LEU A 13 14.04 -11.28 17.91
C LEU A 13 12.82 -12.14 18.25
N SER A 14 11.65 -11.52 18.26
CA SER A 14 10.37 -12.22 18.32
C SER A 14 10.03 -12.81 16.96
N LEU A 15 9.14 -13.80 16.94
CA LEU A 15 8.59 -14.32 15.68
C LEU A 15 7.83 -13.24 14.90
N ALA A 16 7.27 -12.25 15.60
CA ALA A 16 6.68 -11.07 14.97
C ALA A 16 7.74 -10.27 14.20
N ASP A 17 8.90 -9.99 14.80
CA ASP A 17 9.96 -9.22 14.15
C ASP A 17 10.49 -9.90 12.86
N VAL A 18 10.55 -11.24 12.84
CA VAL A 18 10.94 -12.01 11.65
C VAL A 18 9.92 -11.85 10.52
N LEU A 19 8.62 -11.85 10.84
CA LEU A 19 7.55 -11.63 9.86
C LEU A 19 7.60 -10.20 9.33
N THR A 20 7.82 -9.21 10.20
CA THR A 20 8.02 -7.81 9.81
C THR A 20 9.23 -7.65 8.89
N LEU A 21 10.36 -8.29 9.18
CA LEU A 21 11.52 -8.28 8.26
C LEU A 21 11.22 -8.98 6.94
N SER A 22 10.37 -10.02 6.95
CA SER A 22 9.93 -10.70 5.72
C SER A 22 9.06 -9.79 4.85
N ASN A 23 8.23 -8.93 5.44
CA ASN A 23 7.54 -7.85 4.73
C ASN A 23 8.56 -6.95 4.01
N ALA A 24 9.60 -6.46 4.69
CA ALA A 24 10.62 -5.59 4.09
C ALA A 24 11.36 -6.27 2.92
N VAL A 25 11.67 -7.57 3.06
CA VAL A 25 12.27 -8.37 1.98
C VAL A 25 11.35 -8.42 0.75
N CYS A 26 10.03 -8.52 0.96
CA CYS A 26 9.06 -8.47 -0.13
C CYS A 26 9.06 -7.09 -0.83
N GLY A 27 9.07 -6.00 -0.08
CA GLY A 27 9.17 -4.65 -0.65
C GLY A 27 10.44 -4.45 -1.47
N PHE A 28 11.58 -4.91 -0.97
CA PHE A 28 12.85 -4.89 -1.71
C PHE A 28 12.79 -5.77 -2.98
N ALA A 29 12.24 -6.98 -2.88
CA ALA A 29 12.08 -7.88 -4.02
C ALA A 29 11.16 -7.28 -5.09
N ALA A 30 10.10 -6.56 -4.69
CA ALA A 30 9.24 -5.84 -5.61
C ALA A 30 10.02 -4.78 -6.39
N ILE A 31 10.82 -3.95 -5.71
CA ILE A 31 11.70 -2.94 -6.36
C ILE A 31 12.68 -3.62 -7.31
N TYR A 32 13.32 -4.71 -6.88
CA TYR A 32 14.23 -5.48 -7.72
C TYR A 32 13.55 -5.99 -9.00
N CYS A 33 12.34 -6.54 -8.90
CA CYS A 33 11.56 -7.00 -10.05
C CYS A 33 11.15 -5.84 -10.97
N ILE A 34 10.74 -4.70 -10.41
CA ILE A 34 10.43 -3.50 -11.21
C ILE A 34 11.68 -3.07 -12.00
N THR A 35 12.84 -2.99 -11.36
CA THR A 35 14.08 -2.59 -12.04
C THR A 35 14.49 -3.59 -13.11
N THR A 36 14.60 -4.86 -12.76
CA THR A 36 15.21 -5.88 -13.63
C THR A 36 14.27 -6.40 -14.72
N ALA A 37 12.97 -6.47 -14.45
CA ALA A 37 12.01 -7.06 -15.37
C ALA A 37 11.15 -6.01 -16.10
N VAL A 38 11.15 -4.74 -15.67
CA VAL A 38 10.43 -3.65 -16.34
C VAL A 38 11.39 -2.59 -16.88
N LEU A 39 12.22 -1.99 -16.01
CA LEU A 39 13.06 -0.84 -16.39
C LEU A 39 14.23 -1.24 -17.30
N VAL A 40 15.01 -2.26 -16.92
CA VAL A 40 16.19 -2.69 -17.68
C VAL A 40 15.84 -3.12 -19.12
N PRO A 41 14.85 -3.99 -19.38
CA PRO A 41 14.48 -4.37 -20.74
C PRO A 41 14.01 -3.20 -21.60
N HIS A 42 13.36 -2.20 -20.98
CA HIS A 42 12.98 -0.98 -21.66
C HIS A 42 14.19 -0.15 -22.09
N LEU A 43 15.23 -0.09 -21.27
CA LEU A 43 16.46 0.67 -21.56
C LEU A 43 17.42 -0.07 -22.52
N THR A 44 17.49 -1.40 -22.47
CA THR A 44 18.47 -2.19 -23.26
C THR A 44 17.92 -2.68 -24.60
N ASP A 45 16.68 -3.16 -24.61
CA ASP A 45 16.16 -3.95 -25.73
C ASP A 45 15.02 -3.23 -26.45
N GLY A 46 14.53 -2.11 -25.91
CA GLY A 46 13.31 -1.43 -26.38
C GLY A 46 12.06 -2.32 -26.33
N SER A 47 12.13 -3.46 -25.64
CA SER A 47 11.13 -4.51 -25.70
C SER A 47 9.96 -4.18 -24.75
N SER A 48 8.86 -3.70 -25.32
CA SER A 48 7.58 -3.48 -24.65
C SER A 48 6.69 -4.70 -24.89
N GLY A 49 7.05 -5.84 -24.28
CA GLY A 49 6.41 -7.13 -24.51
C GLY A 49 5.82 -7.78 -23.26
N GLU A 50 5.44 -9.05 -23.40
CA GLU A 50 4.85 -9.90 -22.35
C GLU A 50 5.76 -10.07 -21.12
N GLY A 51 7.08 -10.09 -21.32
CA GLY A 51 8.07 -10.22 -20.23
C GLY A 51 8.00 -9.05 -19.24
N VAL A 52 7.80 -7.83 -19.73
CA VAL A 52 7.64 -6.63 -18.90
C VAL A 52 6.37 -6.70 -18.07
N ARG A 53 5.28 -7.22 -18.65
CA ARG A 53 4.01 -7.41 -17.95
C ARG A 53 4.14 -8.44 -16.84
N GLN A 54 4.87 -9.53 -17.08
CA GLN A 54 5.15 -10.55 -16.07
C GLN A 54 6.05 -10.01 -14.93
N GLY A 55 7.00 -9.15 -15.26
CA GLY A 55 7.83 -8.44 -14.29
C GLY A 55 7.01 -7.55 -13.36
N ALA A 56 6.13 -6.74 -13.95
CA ALA A 56 5.20 -5.90 -13.20
C ALA A 56 4.25 -6.75 -12.32
N ALA A 57 3.75 -7.87 -12.84
CA ALA A 57 2.93 -8.80 -12.07
C ALA A 57 3.68 -9.41 -10.87
N SER A 58 4.94 -9.79 -11.06
CA SER A 58 5.78 -10.32 -9.97
C SER A 58 5.99 -9.28 -8.87
N ALA A 59 6.21 -8.01 -9.23
CA ALA A 59 6.33 -6.94 -8.25
C ALA A 59 5.04 -6.74 -7.43
N VAL A 60 3.88 -6.77 -8.10
CA VAL A 60 2.56 -6.70 -7.42
C VAL A 60 2.37 -7.88 -6.47
N MET A 61 2.79 -9.09 -6.87
CA MET A 61 2.72 -10.28 -6.02
C MET A 61 3.59 -10.15 -4.78
N PHE A 62 4.80 -9.59 -4.88
CA PHE A 62 5.64 -9.33 -3.72
C PHE A 62 5.01 -8.29 -2.78
N ILE A 63 4.44 -7.20 -3.29
CA ILE A 63 3.74 -6.21 -2.45
C ILE A 63 2.53 -6.85 -1.74
N LEU A 64 1.75 -7.69 -2.43
CA LEU A 64 0.67 -8.47 -1.84
C LEU A 64 1.16 -9.43 -0.75
N LEU A 65 2.28 -10.12 -1.00
CA LEU A 65 2.89 -11.02 -0.02
C LEU A 65 3.40 -10.26 1.21
N GLY A 66 3.98 -9.07 1.02
CA GLY A 66 4.34 -8.16 2.12
C GLY A 66 3.14 -7.81 2.98
N SER A 67 1.99 -7.49 2.37
CA SER A 67 0.76 -7.18 3.11
C SER A 67 0.20 -8.36 3.90
N LEU A 68 0.47 -9.59 3.45
CA LEU A 68 0.13 -10.79 4.19
C LEU A 68 1.04 -10.99 5.40
N PHE A 69 2.33 -10.69 5.27
CA PHE A 69 3.27 -10.75 6.39
C PHE A 69 3.00 -9.69 7.45
N ASP A 70 2.69 -8.44 7.06
CA ASP A 70 2.21 -7.37 7.95
C ASP A 70 0.93 -7.80 8.71
N LEU A 71 -0.05 -8.38 8.00
CA LEU A 71 -1.24 -8.88 8.66
C LEU A 71 -0.92 -9.96 9.72
N PHE A 72 0.02 -10.86 9.40
CA PHE A 72 0.40 -11.93 10.31
C PHE A 72 1.26 -11.44 11.48
N ASP A 73 2.21 -10.53 11.27
CA ASP A 73 3.03 -10.01 12.35
C ASP A 73 2.18 -9.28 13.41
N GLY A 74 1.15 -8.53 12.98
CA GLY A 74 0.24 -7.86 13.88
C GLY A 74 -0.63 -8.85 14.68
N VAL A 75 -1.03 -9.97 14.07
CA VAL A 75 -1.72 -11.06 14.79
C VAL A 75 -0.78 -11.74 15.79
N VAL A 76 0.46 -11.98 15.39
CA VAL A 76 1.47 -12.64 16.23
C VAL A 76 1.87 -11.74 17.39
N ALA A 77 2.14 -10.45 17.18
CA ALA A 77 2.51 -9.48 18.20
C ALA A 77 1.42 -9.28 19.27
N ARG A 78 0.14 -9.47 18.91
CA ARG A 78 -0.98 -9.47 19.87
C ARG A 78 -1.03 -10.73 20.74
N LYS A 79 -0.57 -11.87 20.22
CA LYS A 79 -0.60 -13.17 20.91
C LYS A 79 0.69 -13.48 21.68
N LEU A 80 1.82 -13.08 21.11
CA LEU A 80 3.18 -13.24 21.62
C LEU A 80 3.72 -11.83 21.84
N ARG A 81 4.04 -11.47 23.09
CA ARG A 81 4.48 -10.12 23.48
C ARG A 81 5.49 -9.56 22.46
N SER A 82 5.20 -8.36 21.95
CA SER A 82 6.09 -7.65 21.02
C SER A 82 7.47 -7.41 21.66
N SER A 83 8.51 -7.44 20.83
CA SER A 83 9.81 -6.91 21.22
C SER A 83 9.72 -5.39 21.45
N GLY A 84 10.67 -4.81 22.19
CA GLY A 84 10.71 -3.36 22.42
C GLY A 84 10.99 -2.53 21.16
N MET A 85 11.43 -3.17 20.06
CA MET A 85 11.75 -2.53 18.78
C MET A 85 10.72 -2.84 17.69
N GLY A 86 9.85 -3.83 17.89
CA GLY A 86 8.94 -4.36 16.86
C GLY A 86 8.05 -3.30 16.20
N ALA A 87 7.52 -2.34 16.97
CA ALA A 87 6.71 -1.25 16.42
C ALA A 87 7.48 -0.32 15.48
N GLU A 88 8.78 -0.12 15.70
CA GLU A 88 9.61 0.70 14.81
C GLU A 88 10.05 -0.09 13.57
N LEU A 89 10.35 -1.39 13.75
CA LEU A 89 10.60 -2.29 12.62
C LEU A 89 9.40 -2.36 11.67
N ASP A 90 8.20 -2.38 12.23
CA ASP A 90 6.94 -2.40 11.49
C ASP A 90 6.80 -1.18 10.59
N ASN A 91 6.93 0.02 11.15
CA ASN A 91 6.91 1.28 10.40
C ASN A 91 7.97 1.32 9.27
N LEU A 92 9.20 0.86 9.55
CA LEU A 92 10.27 0.85 8.55
C LEU A 92 9.98 -0.15 7.42
N SER A 93 9.47 -1.33 7.77
CA SER A 93 9.10 -2.37 6.82
C SER A 93 7.95 -1.93 5.92
N ASP A 94 6.90 -1.37 6.51
CA ASP A 94 5.75 -0.80 5.82
C ASP A 94 6.13 0.34 4.88
N LEU A 95 7.08 1.18 5.29
CA LEU A 95 7.58 2.25 4.43
C LEU A 95 8.25 1.69 3.17
N ILE A 96 9.01 0.59 3.28
CA ILE A 96 9.68 -0.03 2.13
C ILE A 96 8.64 -0.69 1.20
N SER A 97 7.75 -1.52 1.75
CA SER A 97 6.79 -2.31 0.98
C SER A 97 5.62 -1.52 0.41
N PHE A 98 5.12 -0.54 1.16
CA PHE A 98 3.87 0.16 0.83
C PHE A 98 4.06 1.66 0.56
N GLY A 99 5.21 2.24 0.93
CA GLY A 99 5.57 3.61 0.56
C GLY A 99 6.48 3.65 -0.66
N LEU A 100 7.67 3.07 -0.52
CA LEU A 100 8.75 3.17 -1.51
C LEU A 100 8.48 2.31 -2.75
N ALA A 101 8.13 1.03 -2.60
CA ALA A 101 7.92 0.15 -3.74
C ALA A 101 6.80 0.65 -4.69
N PRO A 102 5.62 1.10 -4.21
CA PRO A 102 4.59 1.67 -5.08
C PRO A 102 4.98 3.01 -5.69
N ALA A 103 5.68 3.88 -4.94
CA ALA A 103 6.21 5.13 -5.49
C ALA A 103 7.21 4.87 -6.64
N TYR A 104 8.11 3.90 -6.45
CA TYR A 104 9.05 3.49 -7.49
C TYR A 104 8.35 2.88 -8.70
N PHE A 105 7.30 2.09 -8.48
CA PHE A 105 6.46 1.56 -9.56
C PHE A 105 5.87 2.68 -10.43
N VAL A 106 5.40 3.78 -9.83
CA VAL A 106 4.90 4.96 -10.56
C VAL A 106 5.99 5.61 -11.39
N VAL A 107 7.21 5.75 -10.85
CA VAL A 107 8.36 6.31 -11.59
C VAL A 107 8.65 5.48 -12.82
N VAL A 108 8.80 4.16 -12.66
CA VAL A 108 9.14 3.27 -13.78
C VAL A 108 8.01 3.20 -14.81
N TRP A 109 6.75 3.18 -14.37
CA TRP A 109 5.62 3.29 -15.30
C TRP A 109 5.67 4.58 -16.14
N GLY A 110 5.95 5.72 -15.50
CA GLY A 110 6.04 7.00 -16.18
C GLY A 110 7.21 7.08 -17.16
N LEU A 111 8.36 6.50 -16.80
CA LEU A 111 9.51 6.39 -17.70
C LEU A 111 9.22 5.53 -18.93
N VAL A 112 8.54 4.40 -18.73
CA VAL A 112 8.22 3.46 -19.81
C VAL A 112 7.13 3.99 -20.75
N GLY A 113 6.15 4.73 -20.22
CA GLY A 113 4.96 5.14 -20.98
C GLY A 113 4.83 6.63 -21.32
N GLY A 114 5.57 7.53 -20.65
CA GLY A 114 5.30 8.97 -20.66
C GLY A 114 6.23 9.82 -21.54
N GLY A 115 7.35 9.30 -22.02
CA GLY A 115 8.39 10.13 -22.65
C GLY A 115 8.99 11.18 -21.69
N ASP A 116 10.01 11.91 -22.14
CA ASP A 116 10.80 12.80 -21.27
C ASP A 116 9.98 13.99 -20.72
N ASP A 117 9.00 14.48 -21.48
CA ASP A 117 8.15 15.63 -21.13
C ASP A 117 7.26 15.40 -19.89
N HIS A 118 7.12 14.14 -19.48
CA HIS A 118 6.28 13.75 -18.36
C HIS A 118 7.07 13.31 -17.12
N LEU A 119 8.41 13.37 -17.16
CA LEU A 119 9.24 12.95 -16.03
C LEU A 119 8.98 13.78 -14.77
N LEU A 120 8.91 15.10 -14.89
CA LEU A 120 8.67 15.99 -13.75
C LEU A 120 7.34 15.68 -13.01
N PRO A 121 6.18 15.65 -13.69
CA PRO A 121 4.91 15.36 -13.00
C PRO A 121 4.86 13.92 -12.46
N VAL A 122 5.48 12.94 -13.12
CA VAL A 122 5.64 11.58 -12.58
C VAL A 122 6.42 11.59 -11.27
N MET A 123 7.59 12.23 -11.25
CA MET A 123 8.43 12.32 -10.07
C MET A 123 7.71 13.02 -8.91
N VAL A 124 7.00 14.11 -9.19
CA VAL A 124 6.18 14.81 -8.19
C VAL A 124 5.12 13.87 -7.60
N SER A 125 4.41 13.11 -8.44
CA SER A 125 3.39 12.17 -7.97
C SER A 125 3.97 11.02 -7.13
N ALA A 126 5.11 10.46 -7.54
CA ALA A 126 5.78 9.39 -6.80
C ALA A 126 6.33 9.87 -5.45
N VAL A 127 6.96 11.05 -5.42
CA VAL A 127 7.43 11.68 -4.18
C VAL A 127 6.24 12.00 -3.26
N ALA A 128 5.11 12.46 -3.81
CA ALA A 128 3.91 12.69 -3.03
C ALA A 128 3.42 11.41 -2.33
N VAL A 129 3.40 10.26 -3.03
CA VAL A 129 3.06 8.95 -2.44
C VAL A 129 4.03 8.58 -1.33
N LEU A 130 5.34 8.69 -1.56
CA LEU A 130 6.36 8.35 -0.57
C LEU A 130 6.24 9.23 0.69
N LEU A 131 6.17 10.54 0.53
CA LEU A 131 6.07 11.49 1.65
C LEU A 131 4.74 11.33 2.40
N ALA A 132 3.64 11.05 1.68
CA ALA A 132 2.37 10.73 2.31
C ALA A 132 2.46 9.46 3.16
N GLY A 133 3.17 8.43 2.70
CA GLY A 133 3.49 7.22 3.47
C GLY A 133 4.27 7.53 4.75
N VAL A 134 5.36 8.30 4.65
CA VAL A 134 6.16 8.71 5.82
C VAL A 134 5.30 9.47 6.84
N MET A 135 4.56 10.48 6.40
CA MET A 135 3.69 11.28 7.26
C MET A 135 2.59 10.44 7.92
N ARG A 136 2.03 9.48 7.17
CA ARG A 136 1.01 8.56 7.65
C ARG A 136 1.52 7.71 8.80
N LEU A 137 2.68 7.07 8.62
CA LEU A 137 3.31 6.20 9.60
C LEU A 137 3.75 7.00 10.83
N ALA A 138 4.44 8.12 10.64
CA ALA A 138 4.88 8.99 11.74
C ALA A 138 3.71 9.46 12.62
N ARG A 139 2.58 9.85 11.99
CA ARG A 139 1.36 10.23 12.73
C ARG A 139 0.79 9.04 13.51
N PHE A 140 0.78 7.85 12.93
CA PHE A 140 0.30 6.65 13.60
C PHE A 140 1.13 6.31 14.84
N SER A 141 2.45 6.48 14.79
CA SER A 141 3.36 6.22 15.93
C SER A 141 3.13 7.14 17.13
N ILE A 142 2.71 8.39 16.92
CA ILE A 142 2.54 9.38 18.01
C ILE A 142 1.07 9.57 18.44
N THR A 143 0.11 9.10 17.65
CA THR A 143 -1.31 9.32 17.95
C THR A 143 -1.83 8.19 18.83
N THR A 144 -2.02 8.46 20.11
CA THR A 144 -2.79 7.58 21.00
C THR A 144 -4.26 7.62 20.58
N MET A 145 -4.70 6.56 19.90
CA MET A 145 -6.06 6.50 19.34
C MET A 145 -7.10 6.65 20.44
N ARG A 146 -7.85 7.75 20.40
CA ARG A 146 -9.01 7.98 21.26
C ARG A 146 -10.21 7.28 20.61
N ASP A 147 -10.70 6.21 21.25
CA ASP A 147 -11.91 5.43 20.94
C ASP A 147 -12.29 5.26 19.45
N GLY A 148 -11.85 4.14 18.86
CA GLY A 148 -12.58 3.44 17.78
C GLY A 148 -12.57 4.05 16.36
N MET A 149 -11.88 5.18 16.14
CA MET A 149 -11.86 5.87 14.84
C MET A 149 -10.44 5.88 14.25
N PHE A 150 -10.27 5.41 13.01
CA PHE A 150 -9.02 5.54 12.26
C PHE A 150 -9.03 6.88 11.50
N GLU A 151 -7.99 7.70 11.61
CA GLU A 151 -7.83 8.87 10.74
C GLU A 151 -6.98 8.48 9.54
N GLY A 152 -7.39 8.75 8.29
CA GLY A 152 -6.59 8.54 7.07
C GLY A 152 -6.62 7.11 6.49
N MET A 153 -6.27 6.98 5.21
CA MET A 153 -6.23 5.68 4.51
C MET A 153 -5.10 4.79 5.05
N PRO A 154 -5.32 3.49 5.34
CA PRO A 154 -4.23 2.57 5.70
C PRO A 154 -3.18 2.46 4.59
N ILE A 155 -1.89 2.40 4.95
CA ILE A 155 -0.80 2.41 3.96
C ILE A 155 -0.80 1.19 3.02
N PRO A 156 -1.10 -0.05 3.46
CA PRO A 156 -1.13 -1.19 2.53
C PRO A 156 -2.29 -1.05 1.53
N PHE A 157 -3.42 -0.49 1.96
CA PHE A 157 -4.57 -0.23 1.10
C PHE A 157 -4.29 0.88 0.08
N ALA A 158 -3.56 1.93 0.49
CA ALA A 158 -3.12 2.98 -0.41
C ALA A 158 -2.15 2.45 -1.48
N ALA A 159 -1.18 1.62 -1.08
CA ALA A 159 -0.24 0.96 -2.00
C ALA A 159 -0.97 0.17 -3.10
N LEU A 160 -1.91 -0.70 -2.73
CA LEU A 160 -2.70 -1.46 -3.71
C LEU A 160 -3.55 -0.57 -4.61
N THR A 161 -4.02 0.56 -4.10
CA THR A 161 -4.77 1.54 -4.90
C THR A 161 -3.88 2.23 -5.91
N VAL A 162 -2.67 2.66 -5.53
CA VAL A 162 -1.68 3.25 -6.45
C VAL A 162 -1.34 2.27 -7.57
N LEU A 163 -1.03 1.01 -7.23
CA LEU A 163 -0.75 -0.03 -8.23
C LEU A 163 -1.96 -0.25 -9.15
N SER A 164 -3.16 -0.32 -8.61
CA SER A 164 -4.40 -0.51 -9.39
C SER A 164 -4.66 0.64 -10.36
N VAL A 165 -4.45 1.89 -9.93
CA VAL A 165 -4.58 3.07 -10.80
C VAL A 165 -3.63 3.00 -11.98
N VAL A 166 -2.36 2.63 -11.74
CA VAL A 166 -1.35 2.49 -12.79
C VAL A 166 -1.67 1.32 -13.74
N LEU A 167 -2.10 0.18 -13.20
CA LEU A 167 -2.39 -1.03 -13.98
C LEU A 167 -3.65 -0.93 -14.83
N LEU A 168 -4.58 -0.01 -14.53
CA LEU A 168 -5.77 0.25 -15.35
C LEU A 168 -5.45 0.87 -16.71
N GLN A 169 -4.22 1.34 -16.94
CA GLN A 169 -3.80 1.97 -18.19
C GLN A 169 -4.74 3.13 -18.60
N LEU A 170 -5.19 3.91 -17.61
CA LEU A 170 -5.96 5.12 -17.83
C LEU A 170 -5.12 6.16 -18.58
N PRO A 171 -5.76 7.18 -19.20
CA PRO A 171 -5.03 8.29 -19.80
C PRO A 171 -4.02 8.89 -18.83
N PHE A 172 -2.81 9.16 -19.31
CA PHE A 172 -1.64 9.47 -18.49
C PHE A 172 -1.89 10.51 -17.39
N VAL A 173 -2.52 11.64 -17.75
CA VAL A 173 -2.87 12.72 -16.82
C VAL A 173 -3.88 12.27 -15.76
N ILE A 174 -4.87 11.44 -16.13
CA ILE A 174 -5.87 10.92 -15.20
C ILE A 174 -5.20 9.99 -14.18
N THR A 175 -4.27 9.14 -14.63
CA THR A 175 -3.48 8.27 -13.75
C THR A 175 -2.68 9.07 -12.74
N LEU A 176 -1.96 10.11 -13.16
CA LEU A 176 -1.19 10.97 -12.26
C LEU A 176 -2.07 11.69 -11.23
N VAL A 177 -3.19 12.28 -11.68
CA VAL A 177 -4.14 12.94 -10.79
C VAL A 177 -4.71 11.96 -9.77
N ALA A 178 -5.03 10.73 -10.18
CA ALA A 178 -5.50 9.68 -9.28
C ALA A 178 -4.42 9.24 -8.27
N VAL A 179 -3.16 9.08 -8.69
CA VAL A 179 -2.04 8.77 -7.79
C VAL A 179 -1.87 9.86 -6.72
N VAL A 180 -1.87 11.13 -7.14
CA VAL A 180 -1.79 12.27 -6.21
C VAL A 180 -3.00 12.33 -5.27
N ALA A 181 -4.20 12.02 -5.78
CA ALA A 181 -5.40 11.94 -4.96
C ALA A 181 -5.28 10.85 -3.87
N VAL A 182 -4.70 9.68 -4.19
CA VAL A 182 -4.42 8.63 -3.19
C VAL A 182 -3.42 9.12 -2.14
N ALA A 183 -2.32 9.76 -2.55
CA ALA A 183 -1.36 10.35 -1.62
C ALA A 183 -2.03 11.37 -0.67
N TYR A 184 -2.90 12.22 -1.20
CA TYR A 184 -3.69 13.15 -0.38
C TYR A 184 -4.62 12.43 0.61
N LEU A 185 -5.28 11.34 0.19
CA LEU A 185 -6.17 10.55 1.05
C LEU A 185 -5.43 9.86 2.22
N MET A 186 -4.14 9.55 2.06
CA MET A 186 -3.32 9.01 3.16
C MET A 186 -3.08 10.06 4.26
N VAL A 187 -2.81 11.31 3.90
CA VAL A 187 -2.53 12.39 4.87
C VAL A 187 -3.81 13.02 5.42
N SER A 188 -4.91 12.92 4.67
CA SER A 188 -6.19 13.54 5.02
C SER A 188 -6.76 13.03 6.35
N ARG A 189 -7.44 13.93 7.08
CA ARG A 189 -8.17 13.63 8.32
C ARG A 189 -9.56 13.03 8.06
N VAL A 190 -9.70 12.25 6.99
CA VAL A 190 -10.95 11.50 6.76
C VAL A 190 -11.03 10.42 7.83
N GLU A 191 -12.13 10.45 8.57
CA GLU A 191 -12.44 9.44 9.58
C GLU A 191 -12.89 8.15 8.89
N TYR A 192 -12.08 7.10 8.99
CA TYR A 192 -12.39 5.76 8.53
C TYR A 192 -13.06 4.98 9.67
N PRO A 193 -14.37 4.70 9.55
CA PRO A 193 -15.06 3.92 10.57
C PRO A 193 -14.49 2.50 10.57
N LYS A 194 -14.08 2.01 11.74
CA LYS A 194 -13.68 0.62 11.90
C LYS A 194 -14.84 -0.27 11.43
N PRO A 195 -14.65 -1.12 10.41
CA PRO A 195 -15.75 -1.94 9.93
C PRO A 195 -16.11 -2.95 11.03
N THR A 196 -17.37 -2.95 11.46
CA THR A 196 -17.88 -3.85 12.51
C THR A 196 -19.03 -4.70 11.97
N GLY A 197 -19.10 -5.96 12.41
CA GLY A 197 -20.15 -6.92 12.04
C GLY A 197 -20.17 -7.24 10.53
N ARG A 198 -21.34 -7.17 9.91
CA ARG A 198 -21.56 -7.52 8.48
C ARG A 198 -20.72 -6.68 7.52
N LEU A 199 -20.42 -5.42 7.87
CA LEU A 199 -19.60 -4.54 7.05
C LEU A 199 -18.14 -5.01 7.00
N ALA A 200 -17.61 -5.55 8.11
CA ALA A 200 -16.25 -6.12 8.16
C ALA A 200 -16.11 -7.34 7.27
N ILE A 201 -17.11 -8.23 7.31
CA ILE A 201 -17.16 -9.41 6.45
C ILE A 201 -17.25 -8.98 4.98
N ALA A 202 -18.08 -7.99 4.66
CA ALA A 202 -18.20 -7.47 3.30
C ALA A 202 -16.89 -6.84 2.79
N THR A 203 -16.21 -6.02 3.60
CA THR A 203 -14.91 -5.42 3.21
C THR A 203 -13.80 -6.47 3.09
N ALA A 204 -13.80 -7.48 3.97
CA ALA A 204 -12.84 -8.58 3.89
C ALA A 204 -13.09 -9.43 2.64
N ALA A 205 -14.34 -9.82 2.38
CA ALA A 205 -14.72 -10.57 1.18
C ALA A 205 -14.36 -9.81 -0.10
N TRP A 206 -14.63 -8.49 -0.13
CA TRP A 206 -14.24 -7.63 -1.25
C TRP A 206 -12.72 -7.61 -1.46
N GLY A 207 -11.95 -7.44 -0.38
CA GLY A 207 -10.48 -7.50 -0.43
C GLY A 207 -9.97 -8.85 -0.91
N THR A 208 -10.55 -9.95 -0.43
CA THR A 208 -10.17 -11.31 -0.88
C THR A 208 -10.45 -11.53 -2.36
N VAL A 209 -11.61 -11.06 -2.87
CA VAL A 209 -11.92 -11.11 -4.30
C VAL A 209 -10.92 -10.29 -5.10
N ASN A 210 -10.57 -9.09 -4.62
CA ASN A 210 -9.59 -8.22 -5.27
C ASN A 210 -8.22 -8.89 -5.40
N ILE A 211 -7.70 -9.41 -4.29
CA ILE A 211 -6.42 -10.13 -4.25
C ILE A 211 -6.49 -11.36 -5.16
N GLY A 212 -7.60 -12.12 -5.14
CA GLY A 212 -7.81 -13.26 -6.03
C GLY A 212 -7.71 -12.89 -7.51
N CYS A 213 -8.31 -11.78 -7.92
CA CYS A 213 -8.20 -11.26 -9.28
C CYS A 213 -6.74 -10.91 -9.64
N LEU A 214 -6.01 -10.18 -8.79
CA LEU A 214 -4.62 -9.81 -9.04
C LEU A 214 -3.68 -11.01 -9.09
N VAL A 215 -3.88 -11.99 -8.19
CA VAL A 215 -3.13 -13.25 -8.18
C VAL A 215 -3.43 -14.06 -9.43
N SER A 216 -4.69 -14.15 -9.85
CA SER A 216 -5.06 -14.87 -11.08
C SER A 216 -4.44 -14.25 -12.33
N TRP A 217 -4.30 -12.91 -12.34
CA TRP A 217 -3.59 -12.20 -13.39
C TRP A 217 -2.10 -12.55 -13.38
N ALA A 218 -1.45 -12.50 -12.22
CA ALA A 218 -0.03 -12.83 -12.08
C ALA A 218 0.29 -14.29 -12.44
N LEU A 219 -0.63 -15.22 -12.18
CA LEU A 219 -0.53 -16.63 -12.51
C LEU A 219 -0.93 -16.97 -13.95
N ARG A 220 -1.28 -15.97 -14.78
CA ARG A 220 -1.66 -16.16 -16.20
C ARG A 220 -2.89 -17.07 -16.38
N ALA A 221 -3.86 -16.97 -15.49
CA ALA A 221 -5.11 -17.70 -15.61
C ALA A 221 -5.87 -17.32 -16.92
N PRO A 222 -6.68 -18.22 -17.49
CA PRO A 222 -7.50 -17.87 -18.66
C PRO A 222 -8.44 -16.70 -18.32
N GLY A 223 -8.37 -15.63 -19.11
CA GLY A 223 -9.12 -14.39 -18.85
C GLY A 223 -8.44 -13.42 -17.87
N ALA A 224 -7.17 -13.65 -17.51
CA ALA A 224 -6.35 -12.82 -16.63
C ALA A 224 -6.48 -11.30 -16.87
N GLU A 225 -6.55 -10.86 -18.13
CA GLU A 225 -6.69 -9.44 -18.47
C GLU A 225 -8.00 -8.82 -17.95
N ARG A 226 -9.11 -9.56 -18.10
CA ARG A 226 -10.42 -9.12 -17.59
C ARG A 226 -10.42 -9.14 -16.06
N LEU A 227 -9.75 -10.13 -15.46
CA LEU A 227 -9.60 -10.23 -14.01
C LEU A 227 -8.74 -9.11 -13.45
N LEU A 228 -7.67 -8.70 -14.14
CA LEU A 228 -6.88 -7.52 -13.77
C LEU A 228 -7.74 -6.26 -13.76
N VAL A 229 -8.42 -5.95 -14.88
CA VAL A 229 -9.21 -4.72 -15.01
C VAL A 229 -10.34 -4.70 -13.97
N THR A 230 -11.03 -5.83 -13.78
CA THR A 230 -12.08 -5.93 -12.75
C THR A 230 -11.51 -5.75 -11.34
N GLY A 231 -10.40 -6.41 -11.01
CA GLY A 231 -9.72 -6.23 -9.73
C GLY A 231 -9.32 -4.77 -9.49
N CYS A 232 -8.60 -4.15 -10.42
CA CYS A 232 -8.16 -2.77 -10.25
C CYS A 232 -9.36 -1.79 -10.17
N ALA A 233 -10.41 -1.99 -10.96
CA ALA A 233 -11.63 -1.18 -10.87
C ALA A 233 -12.33 -1.33 -9.52
N LEU A 234 -12.43 -2.55 -8.98
CA LEU A 234 -12.99 -2.81 -7.64
C LEU A 234 -12.17 -2.15 -6.53
N GLN A 235 -10.84 -2.08 -6.68
CA GLN A 235 -9.97 -1.41 -5.71
C GLN A 235 -10.14 0.11 -5.75
N VAL A 236 -10.11 0.70 -6.94
CA VAL A 236 -10.24 2.16 -7.13
C VAL A 236 -11.63 2.64 -6.71
N THR A 237 -12.69 1.90 -7.03
CA THR A 237 -14.06 2.23 -6.59
C THR A 237 -14.20 2.16 -5.08
N LEU A 238 -13.60 1.15 -4.42
CA LEU A 238 -13.58 1.07 -2.97
C LEU A 238 -12.83 2.26 -2.35
N ALA A 239 -11.64 2.59 -2.88
CA ALA A 239 -10.85 3.72 -2.42
C ALA A 239 -11.59 5.06 -2.56
N ALA A 240 -12.36 5.25 -3.64
CA ALA A 240 -13.17 6.44 -3.87
C ALA A 240 -14.45 6.48 -3.02
N ALA A 241 -15.08 5.32 -2.75
CA ALA A 241 -16.33 5.24 -1.98
C ALA A 241 -16.13 5.57 -0.49
N LEU A 242 -14.99 5.17 0.09
CA LEU A 242 -14.69 5.36 1.52
C LEU A 242 -14.77 6.83 1.99
N PRO A 243 -14.12 7.82 1.35
CA PRO A 243 -14.22 9.22 1.75
C PRO A 243 -15.63 9.80 1.56
N VAL A 244 -16.36 9.37 0.52
CA VAL A 244 -17.75 9.79 0.28
C VAL A 244 -18.67 9.29 1.39
N CYS A 245 -18.55 8.01 1.77
CA CYS A 245 -19.32 7.45 2.88
C CYS A 245 -19.00 8.12 4.22
N ALA A 246 -17.72 8.45 4.47
CA ALA A 246 -17.30 9.17 5.66
C ALA A 246 -17.89 10.59 5.72
N ALA A 247 -17.84 11.33 4.60
CA ALA A 247 -18.42 12.66 4.48
C ALA A 247 -19.95 12.63 4.68
N TYR A 248 -20.64 11.68 4.06
CA TYR A 248 -22.10 11.51 4.19
C TYR A 248 -22.52 11.25 5.65
N ARG A 249 -21.80 10.37 6.36
CA ARG A 249 -22.08 10.09 7.78
C ARG A 249 -21.89 11.32 8.66
N LYS A 250 -20.85 12.12 8.41
CA LYS A 250 -20.56 13.37 9.15
C LYS A 250 -21.66 14.42 8.98
N VAL A 251 -22.26 14.51 7.78
CA VAL A 251 -23.40 15.39 7.53
C VAL A 251 -24.66 14.90 8.26
N ARG A 252 -24.94 13.59 8.20
CA ARG A 252 -26.12 13.00 8.85
C ARG A 252 -26.08 13.12 10.39
N THR A 253 -24.94 12.90 11.02
CA THR A 253 -24.80 13.05 12.49
C THR A 253 -24.90 14.50 12.96
N ARG A 254 -24.46 15.47 12.14
CA ARG A 254 -24.66 16.90 12.40
C ARG A 254 -26.12 17.32 12.26
N GLY A 255 -26.87 16.71 11.33
CA GLY A 255 -28.32 16.93 11.19
C GLY A 255 -29.12 16.42 12.39
N LEU A 256 -28.77 15.25 12.92
CA LEU A 256 -29.44 14.64 14.08
C LEU A 256 -29.17 15.35 15.42
N ARG A 257 -28.16 16.22 15.51
CA ARG A 257 -27.88 17.04 16.70
C ARG A 257 -28.56 18.42 16.68
N ARG A 258 -29.22 18.78 15.58
CA ARG A 258 -29.84 20.10 15.35
C ARG A 258 -31.36 20.08 15.26
N GLY A 259 -31.99 18.90 15.31
CA GLY A 259 -33.44 18.72 15.40
C GLY A 259 -33.78 18.05 16.73
#